data_AF-A0A2D4VJ67-F1
#
_entry.id   AF-A0A2D4VJ67-F1
#
_cell.length_a   1.000
_cell.length_b   1.000
_cell.length_c   1.000
_cell.angle_alpha   90.00
_cell.angle_beta   90.00
_cell.angle_gamma   90.00
#
_symmetry.space_group_name_H-M   'P 1'
#
loop_
_entity.id
_entity.type
_entity.pdbx_description
1 polymer ?
#
loop_
_entity_poly.entity_id
_entity_poly.type
_entity_poly.pdbx_seq_one_letter_code
_entity_poly.pdbx_strand_id
1 'polypeptide(L)'
;FHTAPCPCGSPFRSFEVEGREATLVHVGGVTLSPLIFELEHERARRVQLAQIGEKEFEIRIDPADETAAEIVFREVVQSVTRVFRDNGLEDVTVRKSETPPQLTASGKFHEVLPLRAAKHQG
;
A
#
# COMPACT_ATOMS: atom_id res chain seq x y z
N PHE A 1 13.04 -5.76 -22.49
CA PHE A 1 12.69 -4.97 -23.70
C PHE A 1 12.35 -5.92 -24.84
N HIS A 2 11.20 -5.75 -25.48
CA HIS A 2 10.83 -6.54 -26.66
C HIS A 2 11.38 -5.88 -27.93
N THR A 3 12.03 -6.68 -28.78
CA THR A 3 12.55 -6.26 -30.10
C THR A 3 11.50 -6.36 -31.20
N ALA A 4 10.31 -6.90 -30.91
CA ALA A 4 9.24 -7.09 -31.87
C ALA A 4 8.52 -5.76 -32.18
N PRO A 5 8.15 -5.50 -33.46
CA PRO A 5 7.33 -4.35 -33.84
C PRO A 5 5.95 -4.37 -33.17
N CYS A 6 5.38 -3.20 -32.87
CA CYS A 6 4.01 -3.12 -32.33
C CYS A 6 3.03 -3.82 -33.28
N PRO A 7 2.11 -4.68 -32.80
CA PRO A 7 1.04 -5.26 -33.63
C PRO A 7 0.17 -4.23 -34.34
N CYS A 8 0.17 -2.99 -33.83
CA CYS A 8 -0.51 -1.83 -34.39
C CYS A 8 0.20 -1.16 -35.58
N GLY A 9 1.41 -1.60 -35.96
CA GLY A 9 2.20 -0.99 -37.03
C GLY A 9 2.90 0.33 -36.67
N SER A 10 2.89 0.71 -35.39
CA SER A 10 3.56 1.92 -34.90
C SER A 10 5.08 1.83 -35.05
N PRO A 11 5.77 2.89 -35.53
CA PRO A 11 7.23 2.94 -35.59
C PRO A 11 7.88 3.16 -34.20
N PHE A 12 7.07 3.41 -33.18
CA PHE A 12 7.54 3.61 -31.81
C PHE A 12 7.71 2.28 -31.09
N ARG A 13 8.73 2.21 -30.24
CA ARG A 13 9.05 1.01 -29.44
C ARG A 13 7.94 0.75 -28.42
N SER A 14 7.54 -0.49 -28.27
CA SER A 14 6.68 -0.94 -27.16
C SER A 14 7.54 -1.29 -25.94
N PHE A 15 7.09 -0.88 -24.76
CA PHE A 15 7.62 -1.33 -23.48
C PHE A 15 6.44 -1.73 -22.60
N GLU A 16 6.61 -2.78 -21.81
CA GLU A 16 5.64 -3.12 -20.76
C GLU A 16 5.92 -2.23 -19.55
N VAL A 17 4.85 -1.67 -19.01
CA VAL A 17 4.88 -0.86 -17.80
C VAL A 17 4.42 -1.77 -16.67
N GLU A 18 5.35 -2.20 -15.80
CA GLU A 18 5.02 -2.84 -14.52
C GLU A 18 4.41 -1.79 -13.57
N GLY A 19 3.22 -1.28 -13.92
CA GLY A 19 2.58 -0.19 -13.20
C GLY A 19 3.41 1.10 -13.14
N ARG A 20 2.94 2.08 -12.37
CA ARG A 20 3.79 3.22 -11.99
C ARG A 20 4.73 2.71 -10.90
N GLU A 21 6.04 2.91 -11.03
CA GLU A 21 7.09 2.56 -10.06
C GLU A 21 6.88 3.12 -8.62
N ALA A 22 5.82 3.90 -8.41
CA ALA A 22 5.47 4.42 -7.10
C ALA A 22 4.74 3.33 -6.30
N THR A 23 5.42 2.87 -5.23
CA THR A 23 4.79 2.39 -3.98
C THR A 23 4.68 0.87 -3.79
N LEU A 24 5.52 0.03 -4.42
CA LEU A 24 5.57 -1.41 -4.10
C LEU A 24 5.84 -1.66 -2.60
N VAL A 25 5.17 -2.67 -2.03
CA VAL A 25 5.39 -3.13 -0.64
C VAL A 25 6.32 -4.32 -0.66
N HIS A 26 7.44 -4.21 0.04
CA HIS A 26 8.42 -5.29 0.16
C HIS A 26 8.41 -5.85 1.58
N VAL A 27 8.25 -7.17 1.69
CA VAL A 27 8.28 -7.91 2.96
C VAL A 27 9.19 -9.12 2.76
N GLY A 28 10.42 -9.04 3.27
CA GLY A 28 11.45 -10.03 2.96
C GLY A 28 11.68 -10.16 1.45
N GLY A 29 11.47 -11.36 0.91
CA GLY A 29 11.60 -11.64 -0.53
C GLY A 29 10.32 -11.46 -1.35
N VAL A 30 9.20 -11.08 -0.73
CA VAL A 30 7.91 -10.93 -1.40
C VAL A 30 7.66 -9.47 -1.74
N THR A 31 7.19 -9.23 -2.97
CA THR A 31 6.78 -7.91 -3.46
C THR A 31 5.29 -7.91 -3.73
N LEU A 32 4.57 -7.01 -3.09
CA LEU A 32 3.13 -6.83 -3.25
C LEU A 32 2.81 -5.50 -3.93
N SER A 33 1.87 -5.54 -4.87
CA SER A 33 1.27 -4.33 -5.44
C SER A 33 0.36 -3.67 -4.42
N PRO A 34 0.37 -2.33 -4.24
CA PRO A 34 -0.58 -1.62 -3.39
C PRO A 34 -2.05 -1.93 -3.67
N LEU A 35 -2.38 -2.28 -4.92
CA LEU A 35 -3.75 -2.52 -5.37
C LEU A 35 -4.37 -3.78 -4.78
N ILE A 36 -3.57 -4.67 -4.18
CA ILE A 36 -4.10 -5.87 -3.50
C ILE A 36 -4.72 -5.53 -2.13
N PHE A 37 -4.45 -4.34 -1.59
CA PHE A 37 -5.03 -3.89 -0.34
C PHE A 37 -6.32 -3.11 -0.60
N GLU A 38 -7.45 -3.72 -0.26
CA GLU A 38 -8.76 -3.05 -0.25
C GLU A 38 -8.88 -2.24 1.04
N LEU A 39 -8.53 -0.95 0.98
CA LEU A 39 -8.49 -0.06 2.15
C LEU A 39 -9.72 0.86 2.27
N GLU A 40 -10.54 0.98 1.22
CA GLU A 40 -11.77 1.78 1.26
C GLU A 40 -12.76 1.22 2.30
N HIS A 41 -13.41 2.11 3.03
CA HIS A 41 -14.38 1.73 4.05
C HIS A 41 -15.49 2.77 4.16
N GLU A 42 -16.76 2.35 4.17
CA GLU A 42 -17.93 3.24 4.12
C GLU A 42 -17.97 4.28 5.27
N ARG A 43 -17.42 3.93 6.43
CA ARG A 43 -17.37 4.76 7.65
C ARG A 43 -16.05 5.50 7.87
N ALA A 44 -15.18 5.53 6.87
CA ALA A 44 -13.93 6.28 6.94
C ALA A 44 -13.80 7.17 5.71
N ARG A 45 -13.37 8.41 5.94
CA ARG A 45 -13.01 9.33 4.85
C ARG A 45 -11.71 8.91 4.20
N ARG A 46 -10.78 8.37 4.99
CA ARG A 46 -9.50 7.84 4.54
C ARG A 46 -9.04 6.69 5.41
N VAL A 47 -8.37 5.74 4.79
CA VAL A 47 -7.63 4.65 5.43
C VAL A 47 -6.25 4.61 4.79
N GLN A 48 -5.22 4.44 5.62
CA GLN A 48 -3.84 4.37 5.16
C GLN A 48 -3.11 3.23 5.86
N LEU A 49 -2.48 2.36 5.07
CA LEU A 49 -1.55 1.33 5.50
C LEU A 49 -0.12 1.87 5.45
N ALA A 50 0.56 1.95 6.58
CA ALA A 50 1.94 2.40 6.67
C ALA A 50 2.84 1.27 7.14
N GLN A 51 3.86 0.93 6.35
CA GLN A 51 4.92 0.02 6.74
C GLN A 51 5.95 0.80 7.58
N ILE A 52 6.13 0.38 8.83
CA ILE A 52 6.98 1.04 9.82
C ILE A 52 8.23 0.22 10.17
N GLY A 53 8.24 -1.04 9.78
CA GLY A 53 9.40 -1.94 9.83
C GLY A 53 9.28 -3.00 8.73
N GLU A 54 10.25 -3.90 8.61
CA GLU A 54 10.24 -4.91 7.53
C GLU A 54 8.94 -5.74 7.50
N LYS A 55 8.45 -6.14 8.68
CA LYS A 55 7.22 -6.95 8.86
C LYS A 55 6.19 -6.27 9.77
N GLU A 56 6.32 -4.97 9.98
CA GLU A 56 5.47 -4.20 10.90
C GLU A 56 4.71 -3.11 10.14
N PHE A 57 3.39 -3.12 10.32
CA PHE A 57 2.47 -2.23 9.63
C PHE A 57 1.47 -1.60 10.59
N GLU A 58 1.09 -0.37 10.27
CA GLU A 58 0.06 0.39 10.97
C GLU A 58 -1.08 0.76 10.04
N ILE A 59 -2.31 0.58 10.52
CA ILE A 59 -3.51 1.17 9.94
C ILE A 59 -3.74 2.53 10.60
N ARG A 60 -3.97 3.54 9.77
CA ARG A 60 -4.30 4.91 10.14
C ARG A 60 -5.61 5.29 9.47
N ILE A 61 -6.51 5.95 10.19
CA ILE A 61 -7.85 6.29 9.66
C ILE A 61 -8.20 7.74 9.92
N ASP A 62 -8.97 8.31 9.01
CA ASP A 62 -9.77 9.52 9.22
C ASP A 62 -11.24 9.06 9.23
N PRO A 63 -11.83 8.79 10.41
CA PRO A 63 -13.16 8.20 10.49
C PRO A 63 -14.24 9.24 10.15
N ALA A 64 -15.40 8.76 9.66
CA ALA A 64 -16.54 9.65 9.39
C ALA A 64 -17.11 10.24 10.69
N ASP A 65 -17.09 9.45 11.76
CA ASP A 65 -17.42 9.81 13.14
C ASP A 65 -16.56 9.00 14.12
N GLU A 66 -16.35 9.53 15.34
CA GLU A 66 -15.51 8.88 16.36
C GLU A 66 -16.03 7.50 16.80
N THR A 67 -17.35 7.28 16.75
CA THR A 67 -17.94 6.00 17.17
C THR A 67 -17.68 4.87 16.18
N ALA A 68 -17.36 5.19 14.92
CA ALA A 68 -17.04 4.25 13.88
C ALA A 68 -15.57 3.78 13.92
N ALA A 69 -14.67 4.53 14.58
CA ALA A 69 -13.22 4.30 14.49
C ALA A 69 -12.81 2.86 14.83
N GLU A 70 -13.32 2.29 15.93
CA GLU A 70 -12.95 0.93 16.34
C GLU A 70 -13.47 -0.15 15.37
N ILE A 71 -14.65 0.08 14.77
CA ILE A 71 -15.23 -0.82 13.76
C ILE A 71 -14.36 -0.81 12.50
N VAL A 72 -14.02 0.38 12.01
CA VAL A 72 -13.15 0.57 10.84
C VAL A 72 -11.79 -0.11 11.08
N PHE A 73 -11.14 0.14 12.22
CA PHE A 73 -9.85 -0.47 12.52
C PHE A 73 -9.92 -1.99 12.51
N ARG A 74 -10.91 -2.57 13.19
CA ARG A 74 -11.05 -4.03 13.25
C ARG A 74 -11.19 -4.64 11.86
N GLU A 75 -12.07 -4.09 11.03
CA GLU A 75 -12.39 -4.64 9.70
C GLU A 75 -11.23 -4.48 8.72
N VAL A 76 -10.61 -3.29 8.69
CA VAL A 76 -9.45 -3.03 7.85
C VAL A 76 -8.25 -3.88 8.28
N VAL A 77 -7.93 -3.96 9.58
CA VAL A 77 -6.82 -4.80 10.07
C VAL A 77 -7.05 -6.26 9.68
N GLN A 78 -8.27 -6.78 9.86
CA GLN A 78 -8.60 -8.15 9.45
C GLN A 78 -8.42 -8.39 7.95
N SER A 79 -8.89 -7.46 7.12
CA SER A 79 -8.74 -7.52 5.66
C SER A 79 -7.27 -7.52 5.24
N VAL A 80 -6.47 -6.58 5.75
CA VAL A 80 -5.05 -6.46 5.43
C VAL A 80 -4.24 -7.66 5.94
N THR A 81 -4.50 -8.13 7.16
CA THR A 81 -3.84 -9.35 7.68
C THR A 81 -4.17 -10.57 6.82
N ARG A 82 -5.39 -10.67 6.29
CA ARG A 82 -5.75 -11.75 5.37
C ARG A 82 -4.95 -11.65 4.07
N VAL A 83 -4.81 -10.46 3.48
CA VAL A 83 -3.97 -10.26 2.29
C VAL A 83 -2.54 -10.75 2.51
N PHE A 84 -1.93 -10.41 3.65
CA PHE A 84 -0.58 -10.90 3.97
C PHE A 84 -0.54 -12.44 4.09
N ARG A 85 -1.49 -13.03 4.82
CA ARG A 85 -1.58 -14.49 4.97
C ARG A 85 -1.76 -15.21 3.62
N ASP A 86 -2.67 -14.72 2.78
CA ASP A 86 -2.97 -15.31 1.47
C ASP A 86 -1.76 -15.22 0.51
N ASN A 87 -0.77 -14.38 0.82
CA ASN A 87 0.51 -14.25 0.12
C ASN A 87 1.70 -14.89 0.88
N GLY A 88 1.44 -15.72 1.90
CA GLY A 88 2.47 -16.47 2.64
C GLY A 88 3.26 -15.67 3.68
N LEU A 89 2.77 -14.50 4.08
CA LEU A 89 3.42 -13.57 5.01
C LEU A 89 2.74 -13.60 6.39
N GLU A 90 2.67 -14.78 7.00
CA GLU A 90 1.94 -15.02 8.26
C GLU A 90 2.55 -14.32 9.48
N ASP A 91 3.85 -14.00 9.43
CA ASP A 91 4.59 -13.35 10.50
C ASP A 91 4.57 -11.81 10.44
N VAL A 92 3.76 -11.25 9.53
CA VAL A 92 3.52 -9.80 9.46
C VAL A 92 2.58 -9.34 10.57
N THR A 93 3.00 -8.30 11.29
CA THR A 93 2.19 -7.64 12.31
C THR A 93 1.50 -6.42 11.72
N VAL A 94 0.18 -6.36 11.87
CA VAL A 94 -0.66 -5.21 11.49
C VAL A 94 -1.39 -4.70 12.72
N ARG A 95 -1.24 -3.42 13.06
CA ARG A 95 -1.86 -2.81 14.25
C ARG A 95 -2.57 -1.50 13.93
N LYS A 96 -3.53 -1.10 14.78
CA LYS A 96 -4.11 0.25 14.71
C LYS A 96 -3.12 1.30 15.21
N SER A 97 -3.24 2.53 14.73
CA SER A 97 -2.40 3.67 15.11
C SER A 97 -3.28 4.89 15.32
N GLU A 98 -2.97 5.68 16.36
CA GLU A 98 -3.59 6.98 16.61
C GLU A 98 -3.04 8.07 15.67
N THR A 99 -2.00 7.76 14.89
CA THR A 99 -1.46 8.68 13.89
C THR A 99 -2.48 8.89 12.77
N PRO A 100 -2.83 10.13 12.40
CA PRO A 100 -3.77 10.36 11.31
C PRO A 100 -3.14 10.01 9.94
N PRO A 101 -3.97 9.75 8.90
CA PRO A 101 -3.49 9.56 7.54
C PRO A 101 -2.69 10.77 7.05
N GLN A 102 -1.56 10.50 6.40
CA GLN A 102 -0.62 11.53 5.97
C GLN A 102 -0.73 11.85 4.49
N LEU A 103 -0.54 13.12 4.14
CA LEU A 103 -0.34 13.59 2.77
C LEU A 103 1.16 13.69 2.48
N THR A 104 1.53 13.53 1.21
CA THR A 104 2.89 13.85 0.76
C THR A 104 3.15 15.36 0.87
N ALA A 105 4.42 15.76 0.73
CA ALA A 105 4.79 17.17 0.64
C ALA A 105 4.08 17.92 -0.51
N SER A 106 3.66 17.20 -1.56
CA SER A 106 2.87 17.75 -2.67
C SER A 106 1.35 17.73 -2.43
N GLY A 107 0.90 17.33 -1.23
CA GLY A 107 -0.52 17.25 -0.87
C GLY A 107 -1.25 16.02 -1.40
N LYS A 108 -0.54 15.07 -2.03
CA LYS A 108 -1.17 13.83 -2.54
C LYS A 108 -1.41 12.85 -1.40
N PHE A 109 -2.54 12.17 -1.45
CA PHE A 109 -2.82 11.06 -0.56
C PHE A 109 -2.37 9.75 -1.21
N HIS A 110 -1.61 8.94 -0.46
CA HIS A 110 -1.25 7.58 -0.85
C HIS A 110 -1.79 6.65 0.23
N GLU A 111 -2.65 5.71 -0.16
CA GLU A 111 -3.27 4.78 0.77
C GLU A 111 -2.27 3.77 1.35
N VAL A 112 -1.23 3.45 0.59
CA VAL A 112 -0.14 2.60 1.05
C VAL A 112 1.14 3.41 1.14
N LEU A 113 1.82 3.34 2.28
CA LEU A 113 3.12 3.94 2.52
C LEU A 113 4.13 2.81 2.80
N PRO A 114 4.90 2.34 1.79
CA PRO A 114 5.90 1.32 2.01
C PRO A 114 7.07 1.87 2.82
N LEU A 115 7.87 0.95 3.37
CA LEU A 115 9.04 1.31 4.14
C LEU A 115 9.97 2.12 3.25
N ARG A 116 10.23 3.38 3.63
CA ARG A 116 11.21 4.19 2.89
C ARG A 116 12.56 3.53 3.06
N ALA A 117 13.24 3.22 1.95
CA ALA A 117 14.65 2.88 2.00
C ALA A 117 15.38 4.02 2.73
N ALA A 118 16.17 3.66 3.76
CA ALA A 118 17.04 4.63 4.40
C ALA A 118 17.89 5.29 3.31
N LYS A 119 17.80 6.62 3.18
CA LYS A 119 18.69 7.33 2.24
C LYS A 119 20.12 7.02 2.70
N HIS A 120 20.86 6.24 1.91
CA HIS A 120 22.31 6.18 2.03
C HIS A 120 22.83 7.61 1.81
N GLN A 121 23.18 8.29 2.90
CA GLN A 121 23.99 9.49 2.85
C GLN A 121 25.43 8.99 2.66
N GLY A 122 25.89 9.06 1.41
CA GLY A 122 27.31 8.99 1.09
C GLY A 122 27.97 10.35 1.26
#